data_AF-F3C4F0-F1
#
_entry.id   AF-F3C4F0-F1
#
_cell.length_a   1.000
_cell.length_b   1.000
_cell.length_c   1.000
_cell.angle_alpha   90.00
_cell.angle_beta   90.00
_cell.angle_gamma   90.00
#
_symmetry.space_group_name_H-M   'P 1'
#
loop_
_entity.id
_entity.type
_entity.pdbx_description
1 polymer ?
#
loop_
_entity_poly.entity_id
_entity_poly.type
_entity_poly.pdbx_seq_one_letter_code
_entity_poly.pdbx_strand_id
1 'polypeptide(L)'
;AANALPRLAGTPMLIFHSMDDTLVPLANGIELYKAAPPPRVLQLTRGEHVQTFADPLWRQVMLRYLDDPTHFNGLRRLAQVPNYPIPATPPAPAPAP
;
A
#
# COMPACT_ATOMS: atom_id res chain seq x y z
N ALA A 1 -3.17 7.27 -17.05
CA ALA A 1 -3.16 7.71 -15.64
C ALA A 1 -2.34 8.99 -15.44
N ALA A 2 -1.01 8.96 -15.69
CA ALA A 2 -0.11 10.10 -15.39
C ALA A 2 -0.57 11.46 -15.96
N ASN A 3 -1.06 11.51 -17.20
CA ASN A 3 -1.51 12.74 -17.85
C ASN A 3 -2.72 13.42 -17.17
N ALA A 4 -3.47 12.70 -16.33
CA ALA A 4 -4.64 13.24 -15.64
C ALA A 4 -4.33 13.71 -14.21
N LEU A 5 -3.22 13.25 -13.61
CA LEU A 5 -2.83 13.58 -12.23
C LEU A 5 -2.66 15.08 -11.94
N PRO A 6 -2.17 15.93 -12.86
CA PRO A 6 -2.09 17.37 -12.60
C PRO A 6 -3.42 18.01 -12.24
N ARG A 7 -4.55 17.44 -12.68
CA ARG A 7 -5.90 17.92 -12.36
C ARG A 7 -6.35 17.60 -10.93
N LEU A 8 -5.58 16.80 -10.20
CA LEU A 8 -5.84 16.41 -8.81
C LEU A 8 -4.99 17.22 -7.81
N ALA A 9 -4.52 18.40 -8.20
CA ALA A 9 -3.75 19.27 -7.31
C ALA A 9 -4.54 19.61 -6.03
N GLY A 10 -3.88 19.48 -4.88
CA GLY A 10 -4.50 19.69 -3.57
C GLY A 10 -5.27 18.49 -3.02
N THR A 11 -5.59 17.49 -3.84
CA THR A 11 -6.18 16.22 -3.38
C THR A 11 -5.07 15.33 -2.83
N PRO A 12 -5.14 14.90 -1.54
CA PRO A 12 -4.22 13.92 -1.03
C PRO A 12 -4.28 12.62 -1.82
N MET A 13 -3.11 12.02 -2.08
CA MET A 13 -3.00 10.76 -2.80
C MET A 13 -2.11 9.77 -2.06
N LEU A 14 -2.66 8.59 -1.80
CA LEU A 14 -1.92 7.42 -1.37
C LEU A 14 -1.79 6.43 -2.53
N ILE A 15 -0.55 6.12 -2.92
CA ILE A 15 -0.24 5.19 -4.00
C ILE A 15 0.41 3.96 -3.37
N PHE A 16 -0.18 2.78 -3.59
CA PHE A 16 0.44 1.50 -3.30
C PHE A 16 1.01 0.91 -4.58
N HIS A 17 2.21 0.33 -4.49
CA HIS A 17 2.79 -0.40 -5.61
C HIS A 17 3.68 -1.53 -5.09
N SER A 18 3.43 -2.75 -5.53
CA SER A 18 4.29 -3.87 -5.15
C SER A 18 5.57 -3.88 -5.98
N MET A 19 6.69 -4.19 -5.34
CA MET A 19 7.96 -4.41 -6.04
C MET A 19 8.03 -5.78 -6.72
N ASP A 20 7.16 -6.71 -6.31
CA ASP A 20 7.13 -8.08 -6.81
C ASP A 20 6.03 -8.27 -7.88
N ASP A 21 5.35 -7.19 -8.27
CA ASP A 21 4.32 -7.20 -9.32
C ASP A 21 4.94 -7.49 -10.69
N THR A 22 4.56 -8.64 -11.25
CA THR A 22 5.02 -9.09 -12.57
C THR A 22 4.15 -8.57 -13.73
N LEU A 23 2.96 -8.04 -13.43
CA LEU A 23 2.02 -7.52 -14.44
C LEU A 23 2.20 -6.02 -14.68
N VAL A 24 2.38 -5.24 -13.61
CA VAL A 24 2.60 -3.80 -13.69
C VAL A 24 4.02 -3.49 -13.21
N PRO A 25 4.93 -3.05 -14.11
CA PRO A 25 6.30 -2.77 -13.73
C PRO A 25 6.43 -1.67 -12.67
N LEU A 26 7.37 -1.86 -11.74
CA LEU A 26 7.70 -0.87 -10.68
C LEU A 26 7.91 0.54 -11.23
N ALA A 27 8.55 0.66 -12.40
CA ALA A 27 8.79 1.95 -13.05
C ALA A 27 7.49 2.76 -13.25
N ASN A 28 6.35 2.10 -13.52
CA ASN A 28 5.07 2.77 -13.70
C ASN A 28 4.59 3.42 -12.40
N GLY A 29 4.74 2.73 -11.26
CA GLY A 29 4.40 3.29 -9.95
C GLY A 29 5.28 4.49 -9.59
N ILE A 30 6.58 4.41 -9.92
CA ILE A 30 7.53 5.52 -9.71
C ILE A 30 7.19 6.72 -10.58
N GLU A 31 6.93 6.53 -11.88
CA GLU A 31 6.57 7.64 -12.78
C GLU A 31 5.22 8.26 -12.41
N LEU A 32 4.25 7.45 -11.95
CA LEU A 32 2.98 7.94 -11.41
C LEU A 32 3.22 8.83 -10.17
N TYR A 33 4.07 8.39 -9.24
CA TYR A 33 4.41 9.16 -8.04
C TYR A 33 5.14 10.47 -8.37
N LYS A 34 6.03 10.48 -9.36
CA LYS A 34 6.70 11.70 -9.82
C LYS A 34 5.71 12.70 -10.43
N ALA A 35 4.74 12.22 -11.20
CA ALA A 35 3.75 13.05 -11.88
C ALA A 35 2.62 13.56 -10.96
N ALA A 36 2.37 12.90 -9.82
CA ALA A 36 1.36 13.31 -8.86
C ALA A 36 1.70 14.69 -8.25
N PRO A 37 0.77 15.66 -8.17
CA PRO A 37 0.98 16.87 -7.37
C PRO A 37 0.99 16.56 -5.85
N PRO A 38 1.62 17.40 -5.01
CA PRO A 38 1.48 17.27 -3.56
C PRO A 38 0.04 17.64 -3.11
N PRO A 39 -0.45 17.10 -1.98
CA PRO A 39 0.20 16.12 -1.09
C PRO A 39 0.09 14.68 -1.62
N ARG A 40 1.22 13.94 -1.61
CA ARG A 40 1.31 12.59 -2.17
C ARG A 40 2.22 11.68 -1.36
N VAL A 41 1.83 10.41 -1.24
CA VAL A 41 2.59 9.37 -0.53
C VAL A 41 2.66 8.11 -1.40
N LEU A 42 3.86 7.53 -1.50
CA LEU A 42 4.09 6.23 -2.12
C LEU A 42 4.39 5.19 -1.04
N GLN A 43 3.71 4.05 -1.09
CA GLN A 43 3.98 2.85 -0.29
C GLN A 43 4.40 1.71 -1.20
N LEU A 44 5.68 1.35 -1.10
CA LEU A 44 6.20 0.17 -1.78
C LEU A 44 5.90 -1.06 -0.93
N THR A 45 5.23 -2.03 -1.55
CA THR A 45 4.76 -3.25 -0.89
C THR A 45 5.46 -4.49 -1.47
N ARG A 46 5.10 -5.66 -0.95
CA ARG A 46 5.55 -6.98 -1.40
C ARG A 46 4.34 -7.84 -1.78
N GLY A 47 4.57 -8.86 -2.59
CA GLY A 47 3.54 -9.79 -3.07
C GLY A 47 3.03 -9.49 -4.48
N GLU A 48 2.33 -10.43 -5.09
CA GLU A 48 1.82 -10.29 -6.46
C GLU A 48 0.78 -9.16 -6.59
N HIS A 49 0.43 -8.81 -7.83
CA HIS A 49 -0.39 -7.66 -8.22
C HIS A 49 -1.58 -7.30 -7.28
N VAL A 50 -2.35 -8.29 -6.83
CA VAL A 50 -3.57 -8.09 -6.01
C VAL A 50 -3.37 -8.33 -4.51
N GLN A 51 -2.16 -8.66 -4.08
CA GLN A 51 -1.90 -9.19 -2.73
C GLN A 51 -1.58 -8.13 -1.69
N THR A 52 -1.42 -6.86 -2.08
CA THR A 52 -1.07 -5.79 -1.14
C THR A 52 -1.99 -5.79 0.10
N PHE A 53 -3.31 -5.92 -0.08
CA PHE A 53 -4.24 -5.89 1.05
C PHE A 53 -4.45 -7.26 1.74
N ALA A 54 -3.81 -8.33 1.27
CA ALA A 54 -3.76 -9.58 2.03
C ALA A 54 -3.00 -9.39 3.36
N ASP A 55 -2.02 -8.50 3.39
CA ASP A 55 -1.30 -8.12 4.62
C ASP A 55 -2.16 -7.17 5.49
N PRO A 56 -2.42 -7.51 6.78
CA PRO A 56 -3.10 -6.62 7.72
C PRO A 56 -2.44 -5.24 7.87
N LEU A 57 -1.12 -5.15 7.73
CA LEU A 57 -0.37 -3.89 7.82
C LEU A 57 -0.87 -2.89 6.77
N TRP A 58 -0.97 -3.31 5.51
CA TRP A 58 -1.37 -2.41 4.41
C TRP A 58 -2.84 -2.00 4.48
N ARG A 59 -3.68 -2.84 5.08
CA ARG A 59 -5.06 -2.47 5.45
C ARG A 59 -5.09 -1.37 6.50
N GLN A 60 -4.28 -1.48 7.56
CA GLN A 60 -4.17 -0.44 8.59
C GLN A 60 -3.61 0.87 8.04
N VAL A 61 -2.63 0.80 7.14
CA VAL A 61 -2.07 1.98 6.44
C VAL A 61 -3.17 2.70 5.64
N MET A 62 -4.00 1.96 4.90
CA MET A 62 -5.14 2.54 4.18
C MET A 62 -6.13 3.22 5.15
N LEU A 63 -6.52 2.53 6.21
CA LEU A 63 -7.46 3.09 7.20
C LEU A 63 -6.91 4.36 7.85
N ARG A 64 -5.62 4.38 8.19
CA ARG A 64 -4.98 5.57 8.78
C ARG A 64 -4.91 6.74 7.81
N TYR A 65 -4.72 6.46 6.52
CA TYR A 65 -4.80 7.50 5.49
C TYR A 65 -6.22 8.05 5.34
N LEU A 66 -7.25 7.20 5.39
CA LEU A 66 -8.64 7.64 5.30
C LEU A 66 -9.09 8.48 6.52
N ASP A 67 -8.50 8.21 7.70
CA ASP A 67 -8.75 8.94 8.94
C ASP A 67 -8.22 10.39 8.89
N ASP A 68 -7.01 10.60 8.38
CA ASP A 68 -6.40 11.93 8.25
C ASP A 68 -5.50 12.05 7.00
N PRO A 69 -6.10 12.21 5.80
CA PRO A 69 -5.36 12.15 4.55
C PRO A 69 -4.43 13.35 4.32
N THR A 70 -4.68 14.50 4.98
CA THR A 70 -3.88 15.72 4.80
C THR A 70 -2.60 15.72 5.63
N HIS A 71 -2.56 14.97 6.74
CA HIS A 71 -1.36 14.84 7.59
C HIS A 71 -0.67 13.47 7.50
N PHE A 72 -1.20 12.57 6.68
CA PHE A 72 -0.61 11.26 6.47
C PHE A 72 0.72 11.34 5.72
N ASN A 73 1.79 10.78 6.30
CA ASN A 73 3.16 10.78 5.74
C ASN A 73 3.67 9.40 5.30
N GLY A 74 2.85 8.35 5.43
CA GLY A 74 3.24 6.99 5.09
C GLY A 74 4.22 6.33 6.06
N LEU A 75 4.46 5.03 5.85
CA LEU A 75 5.59 4.34 6.46
C LEU A 75 6.87 4.74 5.73
N ARG A 76 7.87 5.26 6.46
CA ARG A 76 9.14 5.75 5.87
C ARG A 76 10.17 4.65 5.59
N ARG A 77 9.92 3.40 5.99
CA ARG A 77 10.84 2.28 5.74
C ARG A 77 10.07 1.02 5.35
N LEU A 78 10.55 0.38 4.29
CA LEU A 78 10.20 -0.98 3.85
C LEU A 78 10.39 -2.07 4.93
N ALA A 79 11.04 -1.76 6.06
CA ALA A 79 11.56 -2.73 7.03
C ALA A 79 10.96 -2.65 8.44
N GLN A 80 9.96 -1.80 8.69
CA GLN A 80 9.20 -1.87 9.95
C GLN A 80 7.81 -2.44 9.66
N VAL A 81 7.80 -3.74 9.37
CA VAL A 81 6.67 -4.59 9.76
C VAL A 81 6.60 -4.46 11.29
N PRO A 82 5.50 -3.98 11.90
CA PRO A 82 5.32 -4.15 13.33
C PRO A 82 5.42 -5.65 13.58
N ASN A 83 6.33 -6.05 14.48
CA ASN A 83 6.45 -7.43 14.91
C ASN A 83 5.16 -7.81 15.65
N TYR A 84 4.11 -8.10 14.89
CA TYR A 84 2.83 -8.58 15.39
C TYR A 84 2.98 -10.07 15.59
N PRO A 85 2.63 -10.63 16.77
CA PRO A 85 2.91 -12.02 17.04
C PRO A 85 2.14 -12.90 16.06
N ILE A 86 2.86 -13.82 15.41
CA ILE A 86 2.27 -14.99 14.77
C ILE A 86 1.60 -15.80 15.89
N PRO A 87 0.28 -16.03 15.88
CA PRO A 87 -0.34 -16.94 16.82
C PRO A 87 0.33 -18.31 16.69
N ALA A 88 0.81 -18.87 17.78
CA ALA A 88 1.56 -20.13 17.81
C ALA A 88 0.75 -21.38 17.39
N THR A 89 -0.50 -21.21 16.94
CA THR A 89 -1.40 -22.30 16.61
C THR A 89 -2.22 -21.95 15.36
N PRO A 90 -2.08 -22.70 14.25
CA PRO A 90 -3.03 -22.61 13.15
C PRO A 90 -4.42 -23.04 13.63
N PRO A 91 -5.52 -22.47 13.11
CA PRO A 91 -6.86 -22.92 13.44
C PRO A 91 -7.01 -24.41 13.09
N ALA A 92 -7.58 -25.19 14.01
CA ALA A 92 -7.80 -26.61 13.84
C ALA A 92 -8.62 -26.88 12.55
N PRO A 93 -8.33 -27.97 11.82
CA PRO A 93 -9.09 -28.31 10.62
C PRO A 93 -10.55 -28.58 10.99
N ALA A 94 -11.47 -28.07 10.17
CA ALA A 94 -12.90 -28.30 10.32
C ALA A 94 -13.21 -29.81 10.29
N PRO A 95 -14.19 -30.28 11.09
CA PRO A 95 -14.56 -31.69 11.10
C PRO A 95 -15.11 -32.11 9.73
N ALA A 96 -14.66 -33.25 9.23
CA ALA A 96 -15.15 -33.86 8.00
C ALA A 96 -16.62 -34.29 8.14
N PRO A 97 -17.41 -34.24 7.04
CA PRO A 97 -18.82 -34.64 7.04
C PRO A 97 -19.03 -36.14 7.30
#